data_AF-A0A523YT19-F1
#
_entry.id   AF-A0A523YT19-F1
#
_cell.length_a   1.000
_cell.length_b   1.000
_cell.length_c   1.000
_cell.angle_alpha   90.00
_cell.angle_beta   90.00
_cell.angle_gamma   90.00
#
_symmetry.space_group_name_H-M   'P 1'
#
loop_
_entity.id
_entity.type
_entity.pdbx_description
1 polymer ?
#
loop_
_entity_poly.entity_id
_entity_poly.type
_entity_poly.pdbx_seq_one_letter_code
_entity_poly.pdbx_strand_id
1 'polypeptide(L)'
;ENFQANQVRTPNEILLGSIEKCKGDLPYDFICANIIKSTILSMLGGLAALTAHKGILVLSGLLERDEDEVSARLKQAGLTTILILQDNEWLTYTVCEG
;
A
#
# COMPACT_ATOMS: atom_id res chain seq x y z
N GLU A 1 4.13 -7.48 19.27
CA GLU A 1 4.06 -8.94 19.45
C GLU A 1 4.65 -9.73 18.28
N ASN A 2 4.23 -9.51 17.01
CA ASN A 2 4.73 -10.29 15.86
C ASN A 2 6.25 -10.25 15.60
N PHE A 3 6.91 -9.09 15.77
CA PHE A 3 8.36 -8.98 15.50
C PHE A 3 9.23 -9.81 16.44
N GLN A 4 8.89 -9.80 17.74
CA GLN A 4 9.62 -10.58 18.75
C GLN A 4 9.42 -12.09 18.53
N ALA A 5 8.20 -12.51 18.16
CA ALA A 5 7.91 -13.91 17.86
C ALA A 5 8.71 -14.45 16.67
N ASN A 6 8.96 -13.62 15.65
CA ASN A 6 9.69 -14.01 14.44
C ASN A 6 11.20 -13.70 14.49
N GLN A 7 11.73 -13.23 15.63
CA GLN A 7 13.14 -12.82 15.81
C GLN A 7 13.63 -11.77 14.78
N VAL A 8 12.70 -11.03 14.18
CA VAL A 8 13.01 -9.98 13.22
C VAL A 8 13.31 -8.70 14.00
N ARG A 9 14.49 -8.12 13.77
CA ARG A 9 14.85 -6.79 14.25
C ARG A 9 14.62 -5.80 13.12
N THR A 10 13.72 -4.83 13.32
CA THR A 10 13.55 -3.73 12.37
C THR A 10 14.62 -2.66 12.69
N PRO A 11 15.49 -2.31 11.74
CA PRO A 11 16.46 -1.23 11.95
C PRO A 11 15.78 0.16 12.01
N ASN A 12 14.54 0.28 11.54
CA ASN A 12 13.79 1.55 11.47
C ASN A 12 12.57 1.58 12.40
N GLU A 13 12.22 2.81 12.78
CA GLU A 13 11.21 3.19 13.77
C GLU A 13 9.84 2.55 13.51
N ILE A 14 9.29 1.91 14.56
CA ILE A 14 7.85 1.66 14.61
C ILE A 14 7.18 3.02 14.85
N LEU A 15 6.77 3.67 13.77
CA LEU A 15 6.03 4.93 13.83
C LEU A 15 4.56 4.68 14.15
N LEU A 16 4.17 5.02 15.38
CA LEU A 16 2.77 5.05 15.79
C LEU A 16 2.09 6.31 15.19
N GLY A 17 1.43 6.17 14.04
CA GLY A 17 0.71 7.25 13.36
C GLY A 17 0.24 6.84 11.97
N SER A 18 -0.33 7.78 11.22
CA SER A 18 -0.67 7.59 9.79
C SER A 18 0.47 8.08 8.89
N ILE A 19 0.31 7.99 7.57
CA ILE A 19 1.28 8.45 6.55
C ILE A 19 1.69 9.92 6.71
N GLU A 20 0.94 10.70 7.46
CA GLU A 20 1.26 12.10 7.75
C GLU A 20 2.60 12.25 8.48
N LYS A 21 3.01 11.24 9.25
CA LYS A 21 4.32 11.22 9.91
C LYS A 21 5.48 10.96 8.96
N CYS A 22 5.19 10.42 7.78
CA CYS A 22 6.16 10.21 6.71
C CYS A 22 6.23 11.42 5.74
N LYS A 23 5.48 12.50 6.00
CA LYS A 23 5.54 13.71 5.18
C LYS A 23 6.92 14.35 5.28
N GLY A 24 7.66 14.32 4.18
CA GLY A 24 9.02 14.88 4.09
C GLY A 24 10.12 13.82 4.01
N ASP A 25 9.77 12.54 4.13
CA ASP A 25 10.70 11.45 3.84
C ASP A 25 11.05 11.45 2.34
N LEU A 26 12.24 10.91 2.04
CA LEU A 26 12.54 10.53 0.66
C LEU A 26 11.57 9.41 0.23
N PRO A 27 11.11 9.41 -1.03
CA PRO A 27 10.24 8.35 -1.52
C PRO A 27 10.86 6.96 -1.32
N TYR A 28 10.02 5.99 -0.97
CA TYR A 28 10.39 4.61 -0.67
C TYR A 28 10.35 3.75 -1.94
N ASP A 29 11.35 2.88 -2.10
CA ASP A 29 11.38 1.91 -3.21
C ASP A 29 10.28 0.84 -3.10
N PHE A 30 9.82 0.56 -1.88
CA PHE A 30 8.79 -0.42 -1.60
C PHE A 30 7.89 0.01 -0.44
N ILE A 31 6.58 -0.01 -0.67
CA ILE A 31 5.56 0.25 0.35
C ILE A 31 4.56 -0.90 0.32
N CYS A 32 4.20 -1.42 1.50
CA CYS A 32 3.08 -2.35 1.63
C CYS A 32 2.07 -1.86 2.67
N ALA A 33 0.79 -1.95 2.33
CA ALA A 33 -0.32 -1.61 3.21
C ALA A 33 -1.32 -2.76 3.19
N ASN A 34 -1.42 -3.49 4.31
CA ASN A 34 -2.41 -4.55 4.49
C ASN A 34 -3.49 -4.07 5.48
N ILE A 35 -4.45 -3.31 4.97
CA ILE A 35 -5.49 -2.63 5.77
C ILE A 35 -6.79 -2.53 4.95
N ILE A 36 -7.89 -2.09 5.58
CA ILE A 36 -9.20 -2.02 4.91
C ILE A 36 -9.25 -0.99 3.77
N LYS A 37 -10.09 -1.28 2.76
CA LYS A 37 -10.32 -0.43 1.56
C LYS A 37 -10.45 1.06 1.87
N SER A 38 -11.33 1.43 2.80
CA SER A 38 -11.63 2.84 3.08
C SER A 38 -10.40 3.63 3.52
N THR A 39 -9.51 3.00 4.28
CA THR A 39 -8.25 3.60 4.72
C THR A 39 -7.22 3.65 3.60
N ILE A 40 -7.12 2.59 2.78
CA ILE A 40 -6.25 2.61 1.59
C ILE A 40 -6.65 3.76 0.66
N LEU A 41 -7.93 3.86 0.33
CA LEU A 41 -8.42 4.87 -0.63
C LEU A 41 -8.32 6.30 -0.08
N SER A 42 -8.43 6.51 1.24
CA SER A 42 -8.25 7.84 1.83
C SER A 42 -6.79 8.29 1.86
N MET A 43 -5.85 7.34 1.90
CA MET A 43 -4.40 7.59 1.96
C MET A 43 -3.70 7.45 0.60
N LEU A 44 -4.42 7.00 -0.43
CA LEU A 44 -3.85 6.59 -1.71
C LEU A 44 -2.95 7.64 -2.35
N GLY A 45 -3.37 8.91 -2.36
CA GLY A 45 -2.57 10.00 -2.93
C GLY A 45 -1.25 10.21 -2.20
N GLY A 46 -1.24 10.05 -0.87
CA GLY A 46 -0.01 10.15 -0.09
C GLY A 46 0.89 8.92 -0.23
N LEU A 47 0.31 7.72 -0.32
CA LEU A 47 1.06 6.49 -0.61
C LEU A 47 1.74 6.57 -1.98
N ALA A 48 1.01 7.03 -3.00
CA ALA A 48 1.56 7.25 -4.34
C ALA A 48 2.72 8.27 -4.31
N ALA A 49 2.54 9.42 -3.64
CA ALA A 49 3.57 10.45 -3.55
C ALA A 49 4.82 10.02 -2.76
N LEU A 50 4.66 9.09 -1.81
CA LEU A 50 5.77 8.51 -1.05
C LEU A 50 6.40 7.31 -1.74
N THR A 51 5.87 6.83 -2.87
CA THR A 51 6.47 5.75 -3.65
C THR A 51 7.47 6.35 -4.62
N ALA A 52 8.72 5.86 -4.62
CA ALA A 52 9.76 6.33 -5.51
C ALA A 52 9.42 6.06 -6.98
N HIS A 53 10.10 6.77 -7.89
CA HIS A 53 10.03 6.44 -9.31
C HIS A 53 10.52 5.01 -9.53
N LYS A 54 9.71 4.16 -10.19
CA LYS A 54 9.89 2.69 -10.30
C LYS A 54 9.76 1.91 -8.98
N GLY A 55 9.33 2.57 -7.90
CA GLY A 55 8.98 1.92 -6.66
C GLY A 55 7.70 1.09 -6.80
N ILE A 56 7.52 0.15 -5.86
CA ILE A 56 6.38 -0.76 -5.83
C ILE A 56 5.51 -0.45 -4.62
N LEU A 57 4.21 -0.32 -4.85
CA LEU A 57 3.19 -0.19 -3.82
C LEU A 57 2.31 -1.45 -3.82
N VAL A 58 2.24 -2.14 -2.68
CA VAL A 58 1.41 -3.33 -2.46
C VAL A 58 0.25 -2.99 -1.54
N LEU A 59 -0.98 -3.16 -2.03
CA LEU A 59 -2.22 -2.86 -1.33
C LEU A 59 -2.99 -4.16 -1.11
N SER A 60 -3.05 -4.62 0.13
CA SER A 60 -3.71 -5.87 0.56
C SER A 60 -4.83 -5.57 1.55
N GLY A 61 -5.76 -6.52 1.71
CA GLY A 61 -6.94 -6.36 2.58
C GLY A 61 -8.14 -5.78 1.84
N LEU A 62 -8.14 -5.90 0.51
CA LEU A 62 -9.24 -5.52 -0.37
C LEU A 62 -10.13 -6.73 -0.63
N LEU A 63 -11.42 -6.51 -0.90
CA LEU A 63 -12.36 -7.59 -1.16
C LEU A 63 -12.67 -7.67 -2.66
N GLU A 64 -12.89 -8.88 -3.16
CA GLU A 64 -13.21 -9.14 -4.57
C GLU A 64 -14.37 -8.27 -5.08
N ARG A 65 -15.41 -8.11 -4.28
CA ARG A 65 -16.58 -7.27 -4.61
C ARG A 65 -16.27 -5.79 -4.81
N ASP A 66 -15.10 -5.32 -4.36
CA ASP A 66 -14.67 -3.93 -4.46
C ASP A 66 -13.68 -3.69 -5.62
N GLU A 67 -13.34 -4.71 -6.41
CA GLU A 67 -12.34 -4.66 -7.48
C GLU A 67 -12.55 -3.50 -8.47
N ASP A 68 -13.78 -3.32 -8.96
CA ASP A 68 -14.11 -2.27 -9.92
C ASP A 68 -13.86 -0.87 -9.34
N GLU A 69 -14.28 -0.63 -8.10
CA GLU A 69 -14.08 0.65 -7.41
C GLU A 69 -12.59 0.91 -7.18
N VAL A 70 -11.88 -0.10 -6.65
CA VAL A 70 -10.45 0.01 -6.34
C VAL A 70 -9.66 0.30 -7.62
N SER A 71 -9.87 -0.48 -8.68
CA SER A 71 -9.17 -0.33 -9.95
C SER A 71 -9.39 1.06 -10.56
N ALA A 72 -10.63 1.57 -10.50
CA ALA A 72 -10.93 2.92 -10.95
C ALA A 72 -10.18 3.99 -10.16
N ARG A 73 -10.12 3.85 -8.83
CA ARG A 73 -9.42 4.79 -7.94
C ARG A 73 -7.90 4.76 -8.11
N LEU A 74 -7.32 3.58 -8.30
CA LEU A 74 -5.89 3.43 -8.61
C LEU A 74 -5.52 4.12 -9.91
N LYS A 75 -6.32 3.90 -10.96
CA LYS A 75 -6.14 4.57 -12.25
C LYS A 75 -6.28 6.09 -12.14
N GLN A 76 -7.27 6.58 -11.38
CA GLN A 76 -7.44 8.03 -11.13
C GLN A 76 -6.27 8.64 -10.36
N ALA A 77 -5.59 7.86 -9.51
CA ALA A 77 -4.40 8.28 -8.80
C ALA A 77 -3.12 8.21 -9.66
N GLY A 78 -3.22 7.86 -10.95
CA GLY A 78 -2.07 7.74 -11.85
C GLY A 78 -1.22 6.50 -11.58
N LEU A 79 -1.79 5.48 -10.93
CA LEU A 79 -1.11 4.23 -10.65
C LEU A 79 -1.47 3.18 -11.69
N THR A 80 -0.47 2.40 -12.11
CA THR A 80 -0.64 1.27 -13.02
C THR A 80 -0.58 -0.03 -12.24
N THR A 81 -1.58 -0.90 -12.44
CA THR A 81 -1.60 -2.23 -11.84
C THR A 81 -0.64 -3.16 -12.56
N ILE A 82 0.29 -3.74 -11.80
CA ILE A 82 1.25 -4.75 -12.28
C ILE A 82 0.67 -6.16 -12.11
N LEU A 83 0.08 -6.43 -10.95
CA LEU A 83 -0.39 -7.75 -10.57
C LEU A 83 -1.56 -7.63 -9.58
N ILE A 84 -2.57 -8.47 -9.76
CA ILE A 84 -3.62 -8.71 -8.77
C ILE A 84 -3.49 -10.16 -8.34
N LEU A 85 -3.34 -10.39 -7.04
CA LEU A 85 -3.39 -11.71 -6.42
C LEU A 85 -4.71 -11.86 -5.68
N GLN A 86 -5.35 -13.01 -5.86
CA GLN A 86 -6.58 -13.36 -5.16
C GLN A 86 -6.33 -14.54 -4.22
N ASP A 87 -6.82 -14.41 -2.99
CA ASP A 87 -6.91 -15.48 -2.00
C ASP A 87 -8.32 -15.50 -1.41
N ASN A 88 -9.15 -16.42 -1.89
CA ASN A 88 -10.59 -16.47 -1.61
C ASN A 88 -11.28 -15.13 -1.95
N GLU A 89 -11.88 -14.48 -0.95
CA GLU A 89 -12.56 -13.18 -1.11
C GLU A 89 -11.59 -11.99 -1.07
N TRP A 90 -10.30 -12.22 -0.78
CA TRP A 90 -9.31 -11.16 -0.58
C TRP A 90 -8.49 -10.92 -1.84
N LEU A 91 -8.27 -9.64 -2.14
CA LEU A 91 -7.42 -9.17 -3.22
C LEU A 91 -6.20 -8.43 -2.68
N THR A 92 -5.09 -8.61 -3.38
CA THR A 92 -3.85 -7.83 -3.22
C THR A 92 -3.46 -7.24 -4.55
N TYR A 93 -3.31 -5.92 -4.59
CA TYR A 93 -2.86 -5.17 -5.76
C TYR A 93 -1.39 -4.81 -5.60
N THR A 94 -0.59 -5.13 -6.62
CA THR A 94 0.75 -4.59 -6.79
C THR A 94 0.68 -3.53 -7.87
N VAL A 95 1.05 -2.29 -7.54
CA VAL A 95 0.96 -1.13 -8.43
C VAL A 95 2.27 -0.36 -8.45
N CYS A 96 2.49 0.39 -9.52
CA CYS A 96 3.57 1.37 -9.63
C CYS A 96 3.04 2.70 -10.18
N GLU A 97 3.89 3.72 -10.18
CA GLU A 97 3.66 4.94 -10.96
C GLU A 97 3.40 4.59 -12.44
N GLY A 98 2.37 5.19 -13.03
CA GLY A 98 1.94 4.96 -14.42
C GLY A 98 2.59 5.88 -15.46
#